data_AF-A0A9E5NF09-F1
#
_entry.id   AF-A0A9E5NF09-F1
#
_cell.length_a   1.000
_cell.length_b   1.000
_cell.length_c   1.000
_cell.angle_alpha   90.00
_cell.angle_beta   90.00
_cell.angle_gamma   90.00
#
_symmetry.space_group_name_H-M   'P 1'
#
loop_
_entity.id
_entity.type
_entity.pdbx_description
1 polymer ?
#
loop_
_entity_poly.entity_id
_entity_poly.type
_entity_poly.pdbx_seq_one_letter_code
_entity_poly.pdbx_strand_id
1 'polypeptide(L)'
;MLEKVPDHPLLFSAYPSVVAGPGSPMVIPKGSTTPDYEAEFGLVIGKPGRNISPDKAMDHVAGYIIVNDATDRTWQRRSSQYLIGKSIEGFKKMGPYLVTKDEIADPHNLSIKLWVNDELRQNSSTSLQVFRVWDVIAYMSNFWELEPGDV
;
A
#
# COMPACT_ATOMS: atom_id res chain seq x y z
N MET A 1 -15.13 -9.46 -16.70
CA MET A 1 -16.22 -8.91 -15.87
C MET A 1 -15.65 -7.70 -15.16
N LEU A 2 -16.26 -6.52 -15.28
CA LEU A 2 -15.93 -5.41 -14.40
C LEU A 2 -16.43 -5.82 -13.01
N GLU A 3 -15.52 -6.06 -12.07
CA GLU A 3 -15.89 -6.33 -10.69
C GLU A 3 -16.67 -5.12 -10.15
N LYS A 4 -17.75 -5.38 -9.41
CA LYS A 4 -18.53 -4.34 -8.74
C LYS A 4 -17.58 -3.59 -7.80
N VAL A 5 -17.56 -2.26 -7.89
CA VAL A 5 -16.84 -1.42 -6.92
C VAL A 5 -17.32 -1.80 -5.53
N PRO A 6 -16.42 -2.17 -4.59
CA PRO A 6 -16.84 -2.60 -3.27
C PRO A 6 -17.47 -1.43 -2.50
N ASP A 7 -18.40 -1.75 -1.61
CA ASP A 7 -19.09 -0.73 -0.81
C ASP A 7 -18.21 -0.21 0.36
N HIS A 8 -17.09 -0.90 0.66
CA HIS A 8 -16.12 -0.55 1.70
C HIS A 8 -14.69 -0.96 1.30
N PRO A 9 -13.64 -0.33 1.87
CA PRO A 9 -12.25 -0.75 1.65
C PRO A 9 -12.01 -2.21 2.08
N LEU A 10 -11.32 -2.97 1.24
CA LEU A 10 -10.82 -4.31 1.61
C LEU A 10 -9.49 -4.13 2.35
N LEU A 11 -9.44 -4.58 3.59
CA LEU A 11 -8.26 -4.47 4.45
C LEU A 11 -7.52 -5.82 4.54
N PHE A 12 -6.21 -5.79 4.40
CA PHE A 12 -5.31 -6.92 4.66
C PHE A 12 -3.96 -6.40 5.17
N SER A 13 -3.11 -7.29 5.65
CA SER A 13 -1.76 -6.93 6.12
C SER A 13 -0.71 -7.90 5.58
N ALA A 14 0.54 -7.49 5.72
CA ALA A 14 1.71 -8.34 5.57
C ALA A 14 2.60 -8.24 6.82
N TYR A 15 3.51 -9.20 7.00
CA TYR A 15 4.41 -9.17 8.14
C TYR A 15 5.45 -8.04 8.02
N PRO A 16 5.77 -7.31 9.11
CA PRO A 16 6.83 -6.30 9.10
C PRO A 16 8.19 -6.85 8.71
N SER A 17 8.46 -8.12 9.00
CA SER A 17 9.72 -8.80 8.67
C SER A 17 10.00 -8.94 7.17
N VAL A 18 9.00 -8.70 6.30
CA VAL A 18 9.19 -8.77 4.85
C VAL A 18 9.42 -7.42 4.19
N VAL A 19 9.40 -6.34 4.98
CA VAL A 19 9.70 -4.99 4.51
C VAL A 19 11.17 -4.91 4.11
N ALA A 20 11.43 -4.27 2.96
CA ALA A 20 12.77 -4.10 2.44
C ALA A 20 12.95 -2.70 1.84
N GLY A 21 14.21 -2.25 1.76
CA GLY A 21 14.55 -0.93 1.23
C GLY A 21 14.79 -0.92 -0.29
N PRO A 22 15.09 0.26 -0.84
CA PRO A 22 15.53 0.40 -2.22
C PRO A 22 16.76 -0.46 -2.52
N GLY A 23 16.79 -1.11 -3.69
CA GLY A 23 17.91 -1.94 -4.13
C GLY A 23 17.98 -3.33 -3.51
N SER A 24 17.20 -3.64 -2.46
CA SER A 24 17.15 -4.97 -1.88
C SER A 24 16.57 -6.01 -2.86
N PRO A 25 17.05 -7.26 -2.85
CA PRO A 25 16.47 -8.32 -3.67
C PRO A 25 15.06 -8.70 -3.20
N MET A 26 14.30 -9.40 -4.06
CA MET A 26 13.04 -10.06 -3.68
C MET A 26 13.26 -11.57 -3.73
N VAL A 27 12.80 -12.28 -2.71
CA VAL A 27 12.86 -13.74 -2.69
C VAL A 27 11.71 -14.29 -3.52
N ILE A 28 11.99 -15.07 -4.55
CA ILE A 28 10.97 -15.80 -5.31
C ILE A 28 10.88 -17.22 -4.75
N PRO A 29 9.78 -17.63 -4.08
CA PRO A 29 9.70 -18.94 -3.44
C PRO A 29 9.72 -20.07 -4.47
N LYS A 30 10.29 -21.22 -4.10
CA LYS A 30 10.29 -22.42 -4.94
C LYS A 30 8.86 -22.83 -5.29
N GLY A 31 8.56 -22.93 -6.58
CA GLY A 31 7.22 -23.28 -7.09
C GLY A 31 6.33 -22.06 -7.40
N SER A 32 6.81 -20.85 -7.16
CA SER A 32 6.24 -19.63 -7.72
C SER A 32 6.24 -19.70 -9.26
N THR A 33 5.11 -19.39 -9.89
CA THR A 33 5.01 -19.26 -11.35
C THR A 33 4.46 -17.92 -11.80
N THR A 34 3.86 -17.15 -10.88
CA THR A 34 3.22 -15.88 -11.16
C THR A 34 3.52 -14.83 -10.07
N PRO A 35 4.80 -14.45 -9.87
CA PRO A 35 5.14 -13.27 -9.07
C PRO A 35 4.72 -12.01 -9.84
N ASP A 36 4.26 -11.01 -9.09
CA ASP A 36 3.66 -9.79 -9.62
C ASP A 36 4.10 -8.58 -8.79
N TYR A 37 4.04 -7.40 -9.38
CA TYR A 37 4.43 -6.13 -8.77
C TYR A 37 3.24 -5.17 -8.76
N GLU A 38 3.18 -4.29 -7.77
CA GLU A 38 2.13 -3.29 -7.64
C GLU A 38 2.77 -2.00 -7.14
N ALA A 39 2.91 -0.98 -7.99
CA ALA A 39 3.36 0.34 -7.53
C ALA A 39 2.19 1.03 -6.83
N GLU A 40 2.37 1.34 -5.55
CA GLU A 40 1.34 1.87 -4.68
C GLU A 40 1.79 3.19 -4.04
N PHE A 41 0.80 4.04 -3.79
CA PHE A 41 0.94 5.25 -2.99
C PHE A 41 0.78 4.89 -1.51
N GLY A 42 1.89 4.90 -0.78
CA GLY A 42 1.91 4.61 0.65
C GLY A 42 1.74 5.88 1.49
N LEU A 43 1.12 5.71 2.66
CA LEU A 43 0.85 6.77 3.62
C LEU A 43 1.40 6.35 4.97
N VAL A 44 2.06 7.25 5.68
CA VAL A 44 2.63 6.93 6.99
C VAL A 44 1.90 7.70 8.08
N ILE A 45 1.42 7.00 9.10
CA ILE A 45 0.79 7.59 10.27
C ILE A 45 1.86 8.23 11.16
N GLY A 46 1.63 9.46 11.60
CA GLY A 46 2.51 10.24 12.48
C GLY A 46 1.96 10.48 13.88
N LYS A 47 0.65 10.36 14.05
CA LYS A 47 -0.03 10.59 15.33
C LYS A 47 -1.03 9.46 15.59
N PRO A 48 -1.03 8.85 16.79
CA PRO A 48 -1.94 7.75 17.07
C PRO A 48 -3.40 8.20 17.08
N GLY A 49 -4.32 7.27 16.82
CA GLY A 49 -5.74 7.56 16.99
C GLY A 49 -6.69 6.41 16.68
N ARG A 50 -7.87 6.50 17.29
CA ARG A 50 -9.00 5.57 17.13
C ARG A 50 -10.29 6.35 16.89
N ASN A 51 -11.21 5.80 16.11
CA ASN A 51 -12.48 6.44 15.73
C ASN A 51 -12.28 7.85 15.15
N ILE A 52 -11.30 7.99 14.27
CA ILE A 52 -10.92 9.25 13.64
C ILE A 52 -11.99 9.62 12.61
N SER A 53 -12.51 10.85 12.67
CA SER A 53 -13.44 11.34 11.65
C SER A 53 -12.71 11.70 10.34
N PRO A 54 -13.36 11.60 9.16
CA PRO A 54 -12.71 11.91 7.89
C PRO A 54 -12.09 13.31 7.83
N ASP A 55 -12.73 14.33 8.44
CA ASP A 55 -12.22 15.71 8.48
C ASP A 55 -10.96 15.87 9.35
N LYS A 56 -10.66 14.91 10.22
CA LYS A 56 -9.46 14.88 11.08
C LYS A 56 -8.40 13.91 10.60
N ALA A 57 -8.71 13.05 9.64
CA ALA A 57 -7.81 11.99 9.18
C ALA A 57 -6.43 12.52 8.77
N MET A 58 -6.38 13.63 8.03
CA MET A 58 -5.11 14.19 7.56
C MET A 58 -4.24 14.75 8.68
N ASP A 59 -4.79 15.06 9.86
CA ASP A 59 -4.00 15.49 11.04
C ASP A 59 -3.17 14.35 11.63
N HIS A 60 -3.48 13.10 11.27
CA HIS A 60 -2.76 11.91 11.72
C HIS A 60 -1.64 11.47 10.77
N VAL A 61 -1.53 12.08 9.60
CA VAL A 61 -0.58 11.68 8.55
C VAL A 61 0.76 12.40 8.73
N ALA A 62 1.86 11.64 8.83
CA ALA A 62 3.22 12.17 8.81
C ALA A 62 3.64 12.56 7.39
N GLY A 63 3.33 11.70 6.41
CA GLY A 63 3.77 11.87 5.04
C GLY A 63 3.45 10.68 4.16
N TYR A 64 4.14 10.63 3.03
CA TYR A 64 3.90 9.68 1.95
C TYR A 64 5.19 8.98 1.53
N ILE A 65 5.06 7.73 1.11
CA ILE A 65 6.18 6.88 0.68
C ILE A 65 5.75 6.07 -0.54
N ILE A 66 6.70 5.62 -1.37
CA ILE A 66 6.39 4.68 -2.45
C ILE A 66 6.44 3.26 -1.86
N VAL A 67 5.44 2.46 -2.21
CA VAL A 67 5.40 1.04 -1.84
C VAL A 67 5.35 0.20 -3.12
N ASN A 68 6.17 -0.85 -3.19
CA ASN A 68 5.91 -1.95 -4.11
C ASN A 68 5.24 -3.07 -3.31
N ASP A 69 3.93 -3.21 -3.49
CA ASP A 69 3.10 -4.24 -2.86
C ASP A 69 3.12 -5.53 -3.71
N ALA A 70 4.31 -6.10 -3.87
CA ALA A 70 4.50 -7.29 -4.67
C ALA A 70 3.64 -8.45 -4.13
N THR A 71 3.16 -9.27 -5.07
CA THR A 71 2.26 -10.38 -4.76
C THR A 71 2.65 -11.60 -5.55
N ASP A 72 2.75 -12.75 -4.89
CA ASP A 72 2.82 -14.01 -5.60
C ASP A 72 1.41 -14.59 -5.76
N ARG A 73 0.89 -14.52 -6.99
CA ARG A 73 -0.48 -14.99 -7.28
C ARG A 73 -0.61 -16.51 -7.18
N THR A 74 0.49 -17.26 -7.31
CA THR A 74 0.48 -18.72 -7.16
C THR A 74 0.17 -19.07 -5.71
N TRP A 75 0.76 -18.36 -4.76
CA TRP A 75 0.53 -18.58 -3.34
C TRP A 75 -0.71 -17.87 -2.81
N GLN A 76 -1.03 -16.65 -3.30
CA GLN A 76 -2.23 -15.90 -2.91
C GLN A 76 -3.51 -16.73 -3.14
N ARG A 77 -3.61 -17.43 -4.28
CA ARG A 77 -4.80 -18.19 -4.68
C ARG A 77 -5.04 -19.49 -3.90
N ARG A 78 -4.15 -19.85 -2.97
CA ARG A 78 -4.31 -21.07 -2.14
C ARG A 78 -5.32 -20.91 -1.02
N SER A 79 -5.72 -19.68 -0.71
CA SER A 79 -6.73 -19.41 0.31
C SER A 79 -7.53 -18.17 -0.05
N SER A 80 -8.61 -17.90 0.69
CA SER A 80 -9.32 -16.63 0.61
C SER A 80 -8.52 -15.46 1.22
N GLN A 81 -7.41 -15.73 1.91
CA GLN A 81 -6.56 -14.73 2.56
C GLN A 81 -5.37 -14.37 1.68
N TYR A 82 -4.99 -13.09 1.68
CA TYR A 82 -3.88 -12.60 0.86
C TYR A 82 -2.49 -12.76 1.51
N LEU A 83 -2.47 -13.06 2.82
CA LEU A 83 -1.26 -13.05 3.66
C LEU A 83 -0.07 -13.78 3.04
N ILE A 84 -0.27 -15.02 2.54
CA ILE A 84 0.84 -15.84 2.01
C ILE A 84 1.44 -15.23 0.75
N GLY A 85 0.60 -14.76 -0.18
CA GLY A 85 1.08 -14.15 -1.43
C GLY A 85 1.71 -12.78 -1.22
N LYS A 86 1.32 -12.06 -0.15
CA LYS A 86 1.75 -10.69 0.16
C LYS A 86 2.96 -10.63 1.12
N SER A 87 3.22 -11.70 1.89
CA SER A 87 4.22 -11.72 2.97
C SER A 87 5.43 -12.61 2.66
N ILE A 88 6.02 -12.44 1.47
CA ILE A 88 7.28 -13.06 1.09
C ILE A 88 8.40 -12.04 1.27
N GLU A 89 9.59 -12.47 1.72
CA GLU A 89 10.73 -11.59 1.97
C GLU A 89 11.05 -10.68 0.77
N GLY A 90 11.04 -9.37 1.02
CA GLY A 90 11.26 -8.33 0.00
C GLY A 90 10.02 -7.93 -0.80
N PHE A 91 8.83 -8.47 -0.52
CA PHE A 91 7.58 -8.14 -1.24
C PHE A 91 6.89 -6.87 -0.74
N LYS A 92 7.47 -6.19 0.26
CA LYS A 92 7.01 -4.90 0.76
C LYS A 92 8.15 -3.91 0.68
N LYS A 93 8.53 -3.52 -0.54
CA LYS A 93 9.59 -2.52 -0.71
C LYS A 93 9.04 -1.14 -0.45
N MET A 94 9.72 -0.39 0.38
CA MET A 94 9.33 0.97 0.76
C MET A 94 10.51 1.92 0.60
N GLY A 95 10.24 3.16 0.21
CA GLY A 95 11.25 4.23 0.13
C GLY A 95 11.20 5.00 -1.20
N PRO A 96 12.29 5.66 -1.62
CA PRO A 96 13.58 5.78 -0.91
C PRO A 96 13.56 6.70 0.31
N TYR A 97 12.55 7.55 0.45
CA TYR A 97 12.39 8.46 1.57
C TYR A 97 10.90 8.69 1.85
N LEU A 98 10.62 9.21 3.04
CA LEU A 98 9.32 9.77 3.40
C LEU A 98 9.29 11.23 2.93
N VAL A 99 8.25 11.60 2.17
CA VAL A 99 7.94 13.00 1.84
C VAL A 99 6.92 13.50 2.84
N THR A 100 7.15 14.64 3.50
CA THR A 100 6.23 15.11 4.53
C THR A 100 4.92 15.59 3.92
N LYS A 101 3.84 15.52 4.70
CA LYS A 101 2.49 15.87 4.24
C LYS A 101 2.43 17.28 3.60
N ASP A 102 3.18 18.23 4.14
CA ASP A 102 3.20 19.64 3.68
C ASP A 102 3.98 19.85 2.37
N GLU A 103 4.82 18.91 1.95
CA GLU A 103 5.53 18.98 0.66
C GLU A 103 4.63 18.61 -0.54
N ILE A 104 3.48 17.98 -0.30
CA ILE A 104 2.52 17.56 -1.33
C ILE A 104 1.20 18.31 -1.14
N ALA A 105 0.94 19.28 -2.03
CA ALA A 105 -0.27 20.08 -1.98
C ALA A 105 -1.57 19.27 -2.21
N ASP A 106 -1.53 18.28 -3.11
CA ASP A 106 -2.66 17.42 -3.43
C ASP A 106 -2.21 15.95 -3.58
N PRO A 107 -2.41 15.09 -2.55
CA PRO A 107 -2.06 13.67 -2.62
C PRO A 107 -2.96 12.87 -3.57
N HIS A 108 -4.10 13.43 -3.99
CA HIS A 108 -5.08 12.78 -4.86
C HIS A 108 -4.92 13.13 -6.34
N ASN A 109 -3.80 13.75 -6.72
CA ASN A 109 -3.48 14.06 -8.12
C ASN A 109 -2.01 13.78 -8.47
N LEU A 110 -1.50 12.63 -8.00
CA LEU A 110 -0.13 12.18 -8.26
C LEU A 110 -0.12 11.14 -9.39
N SER A 111 0.96 11.10 -10.17
CA SER A 111 1.19 10.04 -11.17
C SER A 111 1.92 8.85 -10.53
N ILE A 112 1.47 7.65 -10.83
CA ILE A 112 2.08 6.39 -10.38
C ILE A 112 2.55 5.63 -11.62
N LYS A 113 3.85 5.30 -11.67
CA LYS A 113 4.43 4.55 -12.78
C LYS A 113 5.40 3.48 -12.29
N LEU A 114 5.45 2.37 -13.00
CA LEU A 114 6.36 1.26 -12.74
C LEU A 114 6.95 0.73 -14.04
N TRP A 115 8.25 0.46 -14.02
CA TRP A 115 8.99 -0.13 -15.12
C TRP A 115 9.60 -1.47 -14.72
N VAL A 116 9.67 -2.39 -15.66
CA VAL A 116 10.41 -3.65 -15.54
C VAL A 116 11.27 -3.82 -16.78
N ASN A 117 12.59 -3.87 -16.60
CA ASN A 117 13.55 -3.93 -17.72
C ASN A 117 13.28 -2.83 -18.76
N ASP A 118 13.15 -1.59 -18.29
CA ASP A 118 12.85 -0.38 -19.08
C ASP A 118 11.48 -0.37 -19.81
N GLU A 119 10.69 -1.43 -19.70
CA GLU A 119 9.34 -1.49 -20.21
C GLU A 119 8.36 -0.90 -19.19
N LEU A 120 7.55 0.08 -19.60
CA LEU A 120 6.50 0.63 -18.77
C LEU A 120 5.39 -0.40 -18.56
N ARG A 121 5.18 -0.82 -17.31
CA ARG A 121 4.22 -1.88 -16.94
C ARG A 121 3.01 -1.36 -16.18
N GLN A 122 3.14 -0.24 -15.47
CA GLN A 122 2.03 0.43 -14.79
C GLN A 122 2.09 1.93 -15.07
N ASN A 123 0.95 2.53 -15.36
CA ASN A 123 0.79 3.97 -15.56
C ASN A 123 -0.60 4.37 -15.07
N SER A 124 -0.67 4.99 -13.90
CA SER A 124 -1.90 5.30 -13.18
C SER A 124 -1.79 6.65 -12.45
N SER A 125 -2.82 6.98 -11.67
CA SER A 125 -2.85 8.19 -10.84
C SER A 125 -3.64 7.97 -9.56
N THR A 126 -3.24 8.64 -8.47
CA THR A 126 -4.02 8.67 -7.21
C THR A 126 -5.40 9.31 -7.39
N SER A 127 -5.63 10.04 -8.47
CA SER A 127 -6.96 10.57 -8.83
C SER A 127 -8.00 9.48 -9.11
N LEU A 128 -7.54 8.27 -9.48
CA LEU A 128 -8.36 7.10 -9.78
C LEU A 128 -8.68 6.25 -8.54
N GLN A 129 -8.20 6.63 -7.35
CA GLN A 129 -8.53 5.92 -6.12
C GLN A 129 -10.05 5.93 -5.87
N VAL A 130 -10.61 4.76 -5.64
CA VAL A 130 -12.04 4.57 -5.33
C VAL A 130 -12.38 5.21 -3.98
N PHE A 131 -11.51 5.00 -2.98
CA PHE A 131 -11.66 5.56 -1.64
C PHE A 131 -10.55 6.59 -1.40
N ARG A 132 -10.90 7.73 -0.85
CA ARG A 132 -9.91 8.76 -0.51
C ARG A 132 -9.17 8.37 0.76
N VAL A 133 -7.99 8.96 0.93
CA VAL A 133 -7.11 8.70 2.09
C VAL A 133 -7.84 8.91 3.41
N TRP A 134 -8.60 9.99 3.53
CA TRP A 134 -9.34 10.30 4.74
C TRP A 134 -10.44 9.27 5.04
N ASP A 135 -11.08 8.71 4.01
CA ASP A 135 -12.10 7.68 4.16
C ASP A 135 -11.48 6.37 4.64
N VAL A 136 -10.31 6.01 4.10
CA VAL A 136 -9.56 4.79 4.48
C VAL A 136 -9.08 4.89 5.95
N ILE A 137 -8.47 6.00 6.35
CA ILE A 137 -8.01 6.23 7.73
C ILE A 137 -9.20 6.18 8.69
N ALA A 138 -10.28 6.91 8.38
CA ALA A 138 -11.47 6.91 9.22
C ALA A 138 -12.05 5.50 9.36
N TYR A 139 -12.15 4.75 8.26
CA TYR A 139 -12.64 3.38 8.25
C TYR A 139 -11.78 2.45 9.11
N MET A 140 -10.46 2.40 8.88
CA MET A 140 -9.52 1.54 9.62
C MET A 140 -9.55 1.82 11.12
N SER A 141 -9.59 3.11 11.50
CA SER A 141 -9.51 3.54 12.90
C SER A 141 -10.71 3.13 13.77
N ASN A 142 -11.81 2.61 13.17
CA ASN A 142 -12.92 2.04 13.93
C ASN A 142 -12.55 0.68 14.57
N PHE A 143 -11.66 -0.06 13.91
CA PHE A 143 -11.37 -1.45 14.25
C PHE A 143 -10.17 -1.56 15.20
N TRP A 144 -9.10 -0.80 14.96
CA TRP A 144 -7.92 -0.71 15.82
C TRP A 144 -7.40 0.73 15.92
N GLU A 145 -6.54 0.98 16.90
CA GLU A 145 -5.81 2.25 16.98
C GLU A 145 -4.70 2.25 15.92
N LEU A 146 -4.63 3.31 15.13
CA LEU A 146 -3.50 3.53 14.22
C LEU A 146 -2.33 4.07 15.03
N GLU A 147 -1.13 3.57 14.80
CA GLU A 147 0.09 3.92 15.54
C GLU A 147 1.09 4.71 14.66
N PRO A 148 1.90 5.61 15.23
CA PRO A 148 2.97 6.26 14.49
C PRO A 148 3.93 5.23 13.86
N GLY A 149 4.12 5.34 12.55
CA GLY A 149 4.92 4.39 11.77
C GLY A 149 4.11 3.33 11.03
N ASP A 150 2.79 3.22 11.28
CA ASP A 150 1.91 2.40 10.43
C ASP A 150 1.93 2.92 8.98
N VAL A 151 1.94 1.97 8.03
CA VAL A 151 1.95 2.18 6.58
C VAL A 151 0.77 1.47 5.93
#